data_AF-A0A916EJT2-F1
#
_entry.id   AF-A0A916EJT2-F1
#
_cell.length_a   1.000
_cell.length_b   1.000
_cell.length_c   1.000
_cell.angle_alpha   90.00
_cell.angle_beta   90.00
_cell.angle_gamma   90.00
#
_symmetry.space_group_name_H-M   'P 1'
#
loop_
_entity.id
_entity.type
_entity.pdbx_description
1 polymer ?
#
loop_
_entity_poly.entity_id
_entity_poly.type
_entity_poly.pdbx_seq_one_letter_code
_entity_poly.pdbx_strand_id
1 'polypeptide(L)'
;MPLQQRDFREATAKITETAVANVEGKMGYSNYWCIVSAGAPGIGKTRFGIELFDYIKQNLEPPEEWGDAHFEYLYMNFRNNFYLSRYDSELKSEVIFGLRIAYAFFIEKKYDTTFLVFCSRALQYGEDIFIFDSVIYYCYESLKFSNNQKLFLYLHIDEFQLIDEWDTQNKTNQFFGNMIRGISKFMIGEYSTFIQPFLSGTATRAITKQKKATGISFQFVDCPLLDIKSMILIMDHFVTKFKASTTLLNLEAPIKKGTARKGVAPKIKGVALPTTKHVYKWKLCAPLLQLLIDTGGLPCALE
;
A
#
# COMPACT_ATOMS: atom_id res chain seq x y z
N MET A 1 12.92 -2.55 -1.21
CA MET A 1 13.20 -3.39 -0.03
C MET A 1 12.53 -4.72 -0.31
N PRO A 2 13.26 -5.82 -0.47
CA PRO A 2 12.64 -7.06 -0.94
C PRO A 2 12.04 -7.78 0.27
N LEU A 3 10.74 -7.64 0.47
CA LEU A 3 9.99 -8.66 1.21
C LEU A 3 9.86 -9.85 0.26
N GLN A 4 10.92 -10.69 0.22
CA GLN A 4 11.09 -11.83 -0.70
C GLN A 4 10.00 -12.92 -0.60
N GLN A 5 8.95 -12.68 0.18
CA GLN A 5 7.93 -13.66 0.55
C GLN A 5 6.55 -13.33 0.01
N ARG A 6 6.42 -12.22 -0.72
CA ARG A 6 5.14 -11.84 -1.30
C ARG A 6 4.95 -12.57 -2.62
N ASP A 7 3.89 -13.36 -2.66
CA ASP A 7 3.43 -14.00 -3.88
C ASP A 7 2.44 -13.08 -4.58
N PHE A 8 2.84 -12.53 -5.72
CA PHE A 8 1.98 -11.67 -6.54
C PHE A 8 1.27 -12.44 -7.66
N ARG A 9 1.47 -13.76 -7.79
CA ARG A 9 0.95 -14.54 -8.93
C ARG A 9 -0.57 -14.47 -9.02
N GLU A 10 -1.27 -14.72 -7.91
CA GLU A 10 -2.73 -14.71 -7.89
C GLU A 10 -3.30 -13.31 -8.17
N ALA A 11 -2.72 -12.28 -7.55
CA ALA A 11 -3.12 -10.90 -7.78
C ALA A 11 -2.92 -10.50 -9.24
N THR A 12 -1.75 -10.78 -9.80
CA THR A 12 -1.39 -10.44 -11.17
C THR A 12 -2.27 -11.19 -12.16
N ALA A 13 -2.55 -12.47 -11.94
CA ALA A 13 -3.45 -13.26 -12.79
C ALA A 13 -4.85 -12.63 -12.88
N LYS A 14 -5.43 -12.16 -11.75
CA LYS A 14 -6.73 -11.49 -11.76
C LYS A 14 -6.73 -10.11 -12.41
N ILE A 15 -5.61 -9.39 -12.31
CA ILE A 15 -5.43 -8.11 -13.01
C ILE A 15 -5.35 -8.35 -14.52
N THR A 16 -4.58 -9.35 -14.96
CA THR A 16 -4.53 -9.76 -16.37
C THR A 16 -5.90 -10.20 -16.88
N GLU A 17 -6.63 -11.04 -16.13
CA GLU A 17 -8.01 -11.43 -16.48
C GLU A 17 -8.93 -10.21 -16.66
N THR A 18 -8.79 -9.20 -15.79
CA THR A 18 -9.59 -7.96 -15.87
C THR A 18 -9.23 -7.13 -17.10
N ALA A 19 -7.93 -7.00 -17.41
CA ALA A 19 -7.46 -6.29 -18.59
C ALA A 19 -7.93 -6.96 -19.89
N VAL A 20 -7.82 -8.29 -19.97
CA VAL A 20 -8.33 -9.09 -21.10
C VAL A 20 -9.84 -8.95 -21.22
N ALA A 21 -10.58 -9.04 -20.10
CA ALA A 21 -12.03 -8.87 -20.11
C ALA A 21 -12.48 -7.49 -20.62
N ASN A 22 -11.73 -6.42 -20.30
CA ASN A 22 -11.98 -5.07 -20.80
C ASN A 22 -11.86 -5.01 -22.33
N VAL A 23 -10.78 -5.55 -22.88
CA VAL A 23 -10.53 -5.57 -24.32
C VAL A 23 -11.53 -6.45 -25.07
N GLU A 24 -11.85 -7.62 -24.52
CA GLU A 24 -12.82 -8.55 -25.11
C GLU A 24 -14.28 -8.06 -24.94
N GLY A 25 -14.50 -6.93 -24.26
CA GLY A 25 -15.84 -6.38 -24.02
C GLY A 25 -16.74 -7.34 -23.25
N LYS A 26 -16.20 -8.10 -22.28
CA LYS A 26 -16.96 -9.14 -21.58
C LYS A 26 -18.16 -8.55 -20.85
N MET A 27 -19.33 -9.10 -21.17
CA MET A 27 -20.58 -8.76 -20.52
C MET A 27 -20.59 -9.24 -19.06
N GLY A 28 -20.97 -8.34 -18.15
CA GLY A 28 -21.16 -8.64 -16.74
C GLY A 28 -19.98 -8.23 -15.86
N TYR A 29 -20.30 -7.52 -14.77
CA TYR A 29 -19.36 -6.97 -13.80
C TYR A 29 -18.51 -8.04 -13.08
N SER A 30 -18.98 -9.29 -13.03
CA SER A 30 -18.29 -10.39 -12.34
C SER A 30 -16.98 -10.83 -13.02
N ASN A 31 -16.73 -10.43 -14.26
CA ASN A 31 -15.47 -10.71 -14.97
C ASN A 31 -14.34 -9.76 -14.58
N TYR A 32 -14.64 -8.74 -13.78
CA TYR A 32 -13.73 -7.66 -13.43
C TYR A 32 -13.39 -7.74 -11.95
N TRP A 33 -12.10 -7.65 -11.62
CA TRP A 33 -11.60 -7.98 -10.30
C TRP A 33 -11.02 -6.76 -9.57
N CYS A 34 -11.59 -6.47 -8.41
CA CYS A 34 -10.95 -5.62 -7.41
C CYS A 34 -10.05 -6.47 -6.52
N ILE A 35 -8.79 -6.07 -6.37
CA ILE A 35 -7.85 -6.76 -5.48
C ILE A 35 -8.02 -6.20 -4.07
N VAL A 36 -8.01 -7.07 -3.07
CA VAL A 36 -8.21 -6.72 -1.66
C VAL A 36 -7.15 -7.36 -0.79
N SER A 37 -6.35 -6.52 -0.12
CA SER A 37 -5.52 -6.97 1.00
C SER A 37 -6.21 -6.59 2.31
N ALA A 38 -6.79 -7.58 2.99
CA ALA A 38 -7.46 -7.38 4.27
C ALA A 38 -6.74 -8.12 5.40
N GLY A 39 -6.76 -7.57 6.61
CA GLY A 39 -6.17 -8.24 7.77
C GLY A 39 -5.85 -7.27 8.89
N ALA A 40 -5.11 -7.74 9.91
CA ALA A 40 -4.78 -6.95 11.08
C ALA A 40 -4.03 -5.64 10.72
N PRO A 41 -4.15 -4.58 11.54
CA PRO A 41 -3.27 -3.41 11.44
C PRO A 41 -1.78 -3.80 11.48
N GLY A 42 -0.93 -3.01 10.83
CA GLY A 42 0.53 -3.21 10.91
C GLY A 42 1.14 -4.38 10.12
N ILE A 43 0.35 -5.20 9.43
CA ILE A 43 0.89 -6.36 8.67
C ILE A 43 1.55 -5.99 7.31
N GLY A 44 1.58 -4.70 6.96
CA GLY A 44 2.24 -4.22 5.74
C GLY A 44 1.37 -4.19 4.47
N LYS A 45 0.05 -4.12 4.60
CA LYS A 45 -0.90 -4.05 3.46
C LYS A 45 -0.64 -2.88 2.51
N THR A 46 -0.38 -1.69 3.05
CA THR A 46 0.00 -0.50 2.27
C THR A 46 1.27 -0.77 1.44
N ARG A 47 2.26 -1.41 2.07
CA ARG A 47 3.49 -1.81 1.39
C ARG A 47 3.21 -2.86 0.31
N PHE A 48 2.24 -3.75 0.52
CA PHE A 48 1.85 -4.78 -0.46
C PHE A 48 1.32 -4.15 -1.73
N GLY A 49 0.40 -3.19 -1.63
CA GLY A 49 -0.13 -2.49 -2.80
C GLY A 49 0.95 -1.79 -3.63
N ILE A 50 1.92 -1.13 -2.97
CA ILE A 50 3.05 -0.47 -3.65
C ILE A 50 3.91 -1.50 -4.39
N GLU A 51 4.30 -2.58 -3.72
CA GLU A 51 5.17 -3.60 -4.31
C GLU A 51 4.48 -4.41 -5.40
N LEU A 52 3.17 -4.65 -5.28
CA LEU A 52 2.37 -5.25 -6.33
C LEU A 52 2.32 -4.34 -7.56
N PHE A 53 2.14 -3.02 -7.40
CA PHE A 53 2.23 -2.08 -8.51
C PHE A 53 3.61 -2.09 -9.18
N ASP A 54 4.69 -2.04 -8.39
CA ASP A 54 6.06 -2.10 -8.92
C ASP A 54 6.29 -3.39 -9.72
N TYR A 55 5.74 -4.51 -9.25
CA TYR A 55 5.78 -5.79 -9.94
C TYR A 55 4.98 -5.76 -11.25
N ILE A 56 3.75 -5.25 -11.22
CA ILE A 56 2.89 -5.12 -12.42
C ILE A 56 3.57 -4.27 -13.48
N LYS A 57 4.10 -3.10 -13.10
CA LYS A 57 4.75 -2.18 -14.03
C LYS A 57 5.97 -2.81 -14.74
N GLN A 58 6.61 -3.79 -14.13
CA GLN A 58 7.77 -4.49 -14.68
C GLN A 58 7.43 -5.77 -15.45
N ASN A 59 6.33 -6.44 -15.10
CA ASN A 59 6.07 -7.82 -15.53
C ASN A 59 4.72 -8.02 -16.22
N LEU A 60 3.78 -7.08 -16.12
CA LEU A 60 2.50 -7.18 -16.82
C LEU A 60 2.72 -6.87 -18.29
N GLU A 61 2.41 -7.84 -19.14
CA GLU A 61 2.22 -7.62 -20.57
C GLU A 61 0.79 -7.08 -20.77
N PRO A 62 0.61 -5.78 -21.08
CA PRO A 62 -0.72 -5.26 -21.35
C PRO A 62 -1.28 -5.91 -22.63
N PRO A 63 -2.62 -5.99 -22.77
CA PRO A 63 -3.23 -6.38 -24.04
C PRO A 63 -2.69 -5.57 -25.22
N GLU A 64 -2.51 -6.20 -26.38
CA GLU A 64 -1.94 -5.56 -27.57
C GLU A 64 -2.72 -4.30 -27.99
N GLU A 65 -4.05 -4.32 -27.78
CA GLU A 65 -4.98 -3.24 -28.07
C GLU A 65 -4.75 -1.99 -27.22
N TRP A 66 -4.07 -2.11 -26.09
CA TRP A 66 -3.68 -0.97 -25.26
C TRP A 66 -2.39 -0.30 -25.74
N GLY A 67 -1.66 -0.94 -26.66
CA GLY A 67 -0.38 -0.47 -27.18
C GLY A 67 0.66 -0.29 -26.07
N ASP A 68 1.48 0.76 -26.17
CA ASP A 68 2.45 1.14 -25.14
C ASP A 68 1.73 1.81 -23.95
N ALA A 69 1.09 0.99 -23.12
CA ALA A 69 0.31 1.44 -21.98
C ALA A 69 1.18 2.15 -20.94
N HIS A 70 0.73 3.32 -20.49
CA HIS A 70 1.40 4.09 -19.46
C HIS A 70 0.88 3.73 -18.06
N PHE A 71 1.77 3.46 -17.11
CA PHE A 71 1.42 3.02 -15.76
C PHE A 71 1.58 4.14 -14.73
N GLU A 72 0.46 4.51 -14.10
CA GLU A 72 0.43 5.44 -12.96
C GLU A 72 -0.08 4.78 -11.68
N TYR A 73 0.48 5.22 -10.56
CA TYR A 73 0.09 4.77 -9.23
C TYR A 73 -0.47 5.93 -8.42
N LEU A 74 -1.73 5.79 -8.00
CA LEU A 74 -2.41 6.76 -7.18
C LEU A 74 -2.79 6.14 -5.83
N TYR A 75 -2.24 6.73 -4.77
CA TYR A 75 -2.43 6.27 -3.40
C TYR A 75 -3.33 7.23 -2.63
N MET A 76 -4.34 6.70 -1.95
CA MET A 76 -5.25 7.48 -1.11
C MET A 76 -5.41 6.79 0.24
N ASN A 77 -5.01 7.48 1.30
CA ASN A 77 -5.12 7.01 2.68
C ASN A 77 -6.27 7.73 3.41
N PHE A 78 -7.36 7.00 3.67
CA PHE A 78 -8.57 7.54 4.30
C PHE A 78 -8.46 7.79 5.80
N ARG A 79 -7.36 7.40 6.46
CA ARG A 79 -7.09 7.76 7.87
C ARG A 79 -6.43 9.13 8.00
N ASN A 80 -5.57 9.47 7.04
CA ASN A 80 -4.77 10.69 7.06
C ASN A 80 -5.37 11.73 6.12
N ASN A 81 -4.66 12.14 5.06
CA ASN A 81 -5.01 13.29 4.21
C ASN A 81 -6.39 13.21 3.54
N PHE A 82 -7.02 12.04 3.46
CA PHE A 82 -8.25 11.81 2.72
C PHE A 82 -9.46 11.43 3.60
N TYR A 83 -9.40 11.67 4.91
CA TYR A 83 -10.50 11.32 5.81
C TYR A 83 -11.84 11.92 5.38
N LEU A 84 -12.92 11.16 5.59
CA LEU A 84 -14.29 11.59 5.35
C LEU A 84 -14.80 12.39 6.55
N SER A 85 -15.47 13.50 6.29
CA SER A 85 -15.89 14.47 7.28
C SER A 85 -17.31 14.95 7.01
N ARG A 86 -17.92 15.69 7.96
CA ARG A 86 -19.25 16.28 7.77
C ARG A 86 -19.36 17.16 6.53
N TYR A 87 -18.27 17.81 6.10
CA TYR A 87 -18.28 18.58 4.85
C TYR A 87 -18.59 17.72 3.64
N ASP A 88 -18.17 16.45 3.64
CA ASP A 88 -18.44 15.52 2.56
C ASP A 88 -19.92 15.09 2.51
N SER A 89 -20.68 15.24 3.61
CA SER A 89 -22.09 14.80 3.66
C SER A 89 -23.04 15.61 2.76
N GLU A 90 -22.64 16.84 2.42
CA GLU A 90 -23.41 17.74 1.54
C GLU A 90 -23.08 17.51 0.05
N LEU A 91 -21.99 16.80 -0.24
CA LEU A 91 -21.50 16.56 -1.59
C LEU A 91 -22.03 15.24 -2.16
N LYS A 92 -22.18 15.21 -3.49
CA LYS A 92 -22.45 13.96 -4.22
C LYS A 92 -21.24 13.03 -4.14
N SER A 93 -21.47 11.71 -4.07
CA SER A 93 -20.40 10.70 -4.01
C SER A 93 -19.33 10.86 -5.10
N GLU A 94 -19.75 11.19 -6.33
CA GLU A 94 -18.84 11.39 -7.47
C GLU A 94 -17.91 12.59 -7.26
N VAL A 95 -18.40 13.65 -6.60
CA VAL A 95 -17.62 14.86 -6.28
C VAL A 95 -16.67 14.58 -5.10
N ILE A 96 -17.16 13.90 -4.05
CA ILE A 96 -16.34 13.48 -2.90
C ILE A 96 -15.10 12.70 -3.37
N PHE A 97 -15.31 11.77 -4.32
CA PHE A 97 -14.23 10.95 -4.83
C PHE A 97 -13.34 11.70 -5.83
N GLY A 98 -13.93 12.45 -6.76
CA GLY A 98 -13.16 13.22 -7.73
C GLY A 98 -12.27 14.29 -7.08
N LEU A 99 -12.72 14.97 -6.01
CA LEU A 99 -11.87 15.89 -5.23
C LEU A 99 -10.62 15.19 -4.66
N ARG A 100 -10.78 13.98 -4.12
CA ARG A 100 -9.67 13.20 -3.55
C ARG A 100 -8.68 12.77 -4.64
N ILE A 101 -9.17 12.31 -5.78
CA ILE A 101 -8.33 11.98 -6.94
C ILE A 101 -7.58 13.22 -7.44
N ALA A 102 -8.28 14.35 -7.60
CA ALA A 102 -7.69 15.59 -8.09
C ALA A 102 -6.58 16.08 -7.15
N TYR A 103 -6.82 16.06 -5.84
CA TYR A 103 -5.80 16.40 -4.86
C TYR A 103 -4.61 15.43 -4.91
N ALA A 104 -4.85 14.12 -4.85
CA ALA A 104 -3.79 13.11 -4.85
C ALA A 104 -2.91 13.19 -6.11
N PHE A 105 -3.52 13.44 -7.27
CA PHE A 105 -2.84 13.41 -8.56
C PHE A 105 -2.15 14.74 -8.89
N PHE A 106 -2.84 15.87 -8.71
CA PHE A 106 -2.33 17.17 -9.14
C PHE A 106 -1.62 17.94 -8.04
N ILE A 107 -1.97 17.71 -6.78
CA ILE A 107 -1.67 18.64 -5.71
C ILE A 107 -0.70 18.07 -4.68
N GLU A 108 -1.01 16.91 -4.09
CA GLU A 108 -0.36 16.38 -2.88
C GLU A 108 1.18 16.35 -2.95
N LYS A 109 1.74 16.02 -4.11
CA LYS A 109 3.20 15.92 -4.30
C LYS A 109 3.85 17.19 -4.84
N LYS A 110 3.07 18.17 -5.30
CA LYS A 110 3.56 19.36 -6.01
C LYS A 110 3.45 20.64 -5.20
N TYR A 111 2.52 20.70 -4.25
CA TYR A 111 2.23 21.90 -3.48
C TYR A 111 2.16 21.59 -1.99
N ASP A 112 2.68 22.51 -1.18
CA ASP A 112 2.53 22.48 0.27
C ASP A 112 1.14 23.01 0.67
N THR A 113 0.13 22.17 0.49
CA THR A 113 -1.25 22.47 0.85
C THR A 113 -1.95 21.21 1.35
N THR A 114 -2.87 21.38 2.30
CA THR A 114 -3.69 20.27 2.79
C THR A 114 -4.90 20.03 1.89
N PHE A 115 -5.50 18.85 2.00
CA PHE A 115 -6.73 18.50 1.30
C PHE A 115 -7.88 19.46 1.61
N LEU A 116 -8.07 19.84 2.87
CA LEU A 116 -9.12 20.79 3.25
C LEU A 116 -8.93 22.17 2.61
N VAL A 117 -7.70 22.68 2.61
CA VAL A 117 -7.39 23.97 1.96
C VAL A 117 -7.61 23.87 0.45
N PHE A 118 -7.22 22.75 -0.16
CA PHE A 118 -7.54 22.48 -1.56
C PHE A 118 -9.06 22.50 -1.80
N CYS A 119 -9.86 21.73 -1.07
CA CYS A 119 -11.31 21.67 -1.25
C CYS A 119 -11.98 23.05 -1.11
N SER A 120 -11.62 23.82 -0.08
CA SER A 120 -12.18 25.16 0.13
C SER A 120 -11.92 26.14 -1.02
N ARG A 121 -10.82 25.97 -1.76
CA ARG A 121 -10.48 26.78 -2.94
C ARG A 121 -11.09 26.20 -4.20
N ALA A 122 -11.00 24.89 -4.37
CA ALA A 122 -11.49 24.14 -5.52
C ALA A 122 -13.00 24.32 -5.71
N LEU A 123 -13.78 24.18 -4.63
CA LEU A 123 -15.24 24.26 -4.68
C LEU A 123 -15.79 25.65 -5.04
N GLN A 124 -14.97 26.71 -4.97
CA GLN A 124 -15.36 28.04 -5.44
C GLN A 124 -15.52 28.10 -6.97
N TYR A 125 -14.92 27.15 -7.69
CA TYR A 125 -14.98 27.07 -9.14
C TYR A 125 -16.14 26.20 -9.66
N GLY A 126 -16.89 25.54 -8.77
CA GLY A 126 -17.99 24.63 -9.11
C GLY A 126 -17.69 23.17 -8.79
N GLU A 127 -18.69 22.46 -8.27
CA GLU A 127 -18.61 21.03 -7.92
C GLU A 127 -18.53 20.11 -9.13
N ASP A 128 -19.14 20.54 -10.24
CA ASP A 128 -19.28 19.80 -11.50
C ASP A 128 -17.93 19.48 -12.15
N ILE A 129 -16.93 20.36 -11.96
CA ILE A 129 -15.55 20.14 -12.43
C ILE A 129 -14.90 18.95 -11.72
N PHE A 130 -15.30 18.67 -10.48
CA PHE A 130 -14.72 17.63 -9.63
C PHE A 130 -15.53 16.34 -9.61
N ILE A 131 -16.47 16.15 -10.55
CA ILE A 131 -17.10 14.86 -10.76
C ILE A 131 -16.03 13.84 -11.18
N PHE A 132 -16.04 12.67 -10.55
CA PHE A 132 -15.05 11.60 -10.74
C PHE A 132 -14.69 11.34 -12.22
N ASP A 133 -15.68 11.14 -13.08
CA ASP A 133 -15.45 10.82 -14.51
C ASP A 133 -14.64 11.95 -15.20
N SER A 134 -14.99 13.21 -14.93
CA SER A 134 -14.29 14.40 -15.44
C SER A 134 -12.86 14.49 -14.92
N VAL A 135 -12.65 14.22 -13.63
CA VAL A 135 -11.31 14.27 -13.02
C VAL A 135 -10.39 13.20 -13.63
N ILE A 136 -10.89 11.98 -13.85
CA ILE A 136 -10.12 10.92 -14.50
C ILE A 136 -9.73 11.30 -15.93
N TYR A 137 -10.67 11.90 -16.68
CA TYR A 137 -10.37 12.46 -18.00
C TYR A 137 -9.23 13.49 -17.95
N TYR A 138 -9.27 14.44 -17.01
CA TYR A 138 -8.19 15.42 -16.89
C TYR A 138 -6.87 14.84 -16.39
N CYS A 139 -6.89 13.78 -15.56
CA CYS A 139 -5.67 13.04 -15.21
C CYS A 139 -4.98 12.52 -16.47
N TYR A 140 -5.74 11.90 -17.37
CA TYR A 140 -5.26 11.43 -18.67
C TYR A 140 -4.67 12.57 -19.52
N GLU A 141 -5.45 13.61 -19.78
CA GLU A 141 -5.03 14.74 -20.63
C GLU A 141 -3.76 15.42 -20.10
N SER A 142 -3.61 15.51 -18.79
CA SER A 142 -2.46 16.17 -18.16
C SER A 142 -1.12 15.47 -18.36
N LEU A 143 -1.15 14.15 -18.66
CA LEU A 143 0.05 13.36 -18.92
C LEU A 143 0.59 13.58 -20.34
N LYS A 144 -0.16 14.27 -21.21
CA LYS A 144 0.27 14.71 -22.54
C LYS A 144 0.87 13.59 -23.39
N PHE A 145 0.21 12.43 -23.44
CA PHE A 145 0.65 11.31 -24.25
C PHE A 145 0.76 11.70 -25.72
N SER A 146 1.84 11.28 -26.39
CA SER A 146 2.07 11.61 -27.80
C SER A 146 1.26 10.75 -28.77
N ASN A 147 0.76 9.59 -28.34
CA ASN A 147 0.24 8.53 -29.23
C ASN A 147 -1.11 7.91 -28.77
N ASN A 148 -2.00 8.66 -28.10
CA ASN A 148 -3.26 8.11 -27.57
C ASN A 148 -3.07 6.83 -26.72
N GLN A 149 -1.96 6.76 -25.96
CA GLN A 149 -1.61 5.60 -25.13
C GLN A 149 -2.72 5.33 -24.12
N LYS A 150 -2.95 4.05 -23.79
CA LYS A 150 -3.84 3.70 -22.68
C LYS A 150 -3.18 4.09 -21.35
N LEU A 151 -3.91 4.74 -20.46
CA LEU A 151 -3.46 4.96 -19.08
C LEU A 151 -3.93 3.78 -18.21
N PHE A 152 -2.99 2.99 -17.70
CA PHE A 152 -3.23 2.05 -16.62
C PHE A 152 -3.07 2.79 -15.28
N LEU A 153 -4.19 3.10 -14.63
CA LEU A 153 -4.22 3.76 -13.33
C LEU A 153 -4.42 2.72 -12.22
N TYR A 154 -3.36 2.42 -11.48
CA TYR A 154 -3.44 1.60 -10.27
C TYR A 154 -3.93 2.45 -9.10
N LEU A 155 -5.17 2.19 -8.68
CA LEU A 155 -5.85 3.00 -7.68
C LEU A 155 -5.84 2.30 -6.33
N HIS A 156 -4.94 2.71 -5.46
CA HIS A 156 -4.77 2.16 -4.12
C HIS A 156 -5.59 2.97 -3.10
N ILE A 157 -6.67 2.36 -2.63
CA ILE A 157 -7.55 2.88 -1.59
C ILE A 157 -7.21 2.19 -0.28
N ASP A 158 -6.52 2.92 0.60
CA ASP A 158 -6.06 2.44 1.89
C ASP A 158 -6.98 2.88 3.02
N GLU A 159 -6.99 2.06 4.07
CA GLU A 159 -7.90 2.18 5.21
C GLU A 159 -9.39 2.21 4.79
N PHE A 160 -9.77 1.38 3.80
CA PHE A 160 -11.13 1.40 3.22
C PHE A 160 -12.25 1.13 4.24
N GLN A 161 -11.95 0.51 5.39
CA GLN A 161 -12.95 0.31 6.44
C GLN A 161 -13.54 1.63 6.96
N LEU A 162 -12.78 2.73 6.89
CA LEU A 162 -13.26 4.07 7.28
C LEU A 162 -14.35 4.58 6.34
N ILE A 163 -14.36 4.11 5.09
CA ILE A 163 -15.43 4.39 4.11
C ILE A 163 -16.71 3.63 4.49
N ASP A 164 -16.60 2.37 4.90
CA ASP A 164 -17.76 1.57 5.38
C ASP A 164 -18.32 2.12 6.71
N GLU A 165 -17.45 2.57 7.61
CA GLU A 165 -17.84 3.27 8.84
C GLU A 165 -18.59 4.57 8.52
N TRP A 166 -18.08 5.36 7.57
CA TRP A 166 -18.73 6.58 7.11
C TRP A 166 -20.13 6.31 6.56
N ASP A 167 -20.31 5.30 5.71
CA ASP A 167 -21.61 4.92 5.14
C ASP A 167 -22.61 4.46 6.21
N THR A 168 -22.11 3.79 7.25
CA THR A 168 -22.94 3.36 8.39
C THR A 168 -23.48 4.56 9.16
N GLN A 169 -22.68 5.62 9.28
CA GLN A 169 -23.07 6.88 9.93
C GLN A 169 -23.93 7.76 9.02
N ASN A 170 -23.65 7.76 7.71
CA ASN A 170 -24.28 8.61 6.69
C ASN A 170 -25.09 7.76 5.71
N LYS A 171 -26.17 7.16 6.22
CA LYS A 171 -27.01 6.15 5.52
C LYS A 171 -27.55 6.57 4.15
N THR A 172 -27.54 7.86 3.83
CA THR A 172 -28.05 8.43 2.59
C THR A 172 -27.06 8.44 1.44
N ASN A 173 -25.73 8.45 1.71
CA ASN A 173 -24.74 8.73 0.66
C ASN A 173 -24.22 7.45 -0.05
N GLN A 174 -24.32 6.27 0.58
CA GLN A 174 -23.86 4.96 0.03
C GLN A 174 -22.52 5.08 -0.73
N PHE A 175 -21.59 5.85 -0.16
CA PHE A 175 -20.41 6.36 -0.82
C PHE A 175 -19.51 5.23 -1.30
N PHE A 176 -19.34 4.15 -0.52
CA PHE A 176 -18.50 3.02 -0.93
C PHE A 176 -19.07 2.35 -2.19
N GLY A 177 -20.37 2.05 -2.22
CA GLY A 177 -21.00 1.42 -3.38
C GLY A 177 -20.93 2.30 -4.62
N ASN A 178 -21.18 3.60 -4.47
CA ASN A 178 -21.09 4.57 -5.56
C ASN A 178 -19.66 4.74 -6.07
N MET A 179 -18.66 4.74 -5.18
CA MET A 179 -17.25 4.79 -5.54
C MET A 179 -16.84 3.57 -6.36
N ILE A 180 -17.18 2.35 -5.92
CA ILE A 180 -16.88 1.12 -6.66
C ILE A 180 -17.61 1.11 -8.01
N ARG A 181 -18.85 1.61 -8.07
CA ARG A 181 -19.60 1.74 -9.33
C ARG A 181 -19.01 2.78 -10.27
N GLY A 182 -18.43 3.87 -9.76
CA GLY A 182 -17.69 4.84 -10.57
C GLY A 182 -16.43 4.18 -11.15
N ILE A 183 -15.63 3.53 -10.30
CA ILE A 183 -14.42 2.82 -10.71
C ILE A 183 -14.72 1.75 -11.77
N SER A 184 -15.81 0.99 -11.59
CA SER A 184 -16.18 -0.10 -12.50
C SER A 184 -16.43 0.36 -13.94
N LYS A 185 -16.90 1.60 -14.14
CA LYS A 185 -17.04 2.18 -15.47
C LYS A 185 -15.71 2.15 -16.22
N PHE A 186 -14.61 2.51 -15.55
CA PHE A 186 -13.26 2.53 -16.14
C PHE A 186 -12.56 1.17 -16.16
N MET A 187 -13.09 0.17 -15.45
CA MET A 187 -12.64 -1.22 -15.61
C MET A 187 -13.23 -1.87 -16.86
N ILE A 188 -14.47 -1.49 -17.22
CA ILE A 188 -15.29 -2.17 -18.22
C ILE A 188 -15.34 -1.41 -19.54
N GLY A 189 -15.51 -0.09 -19.47
CA GLY A 189 -15.73 0.75 -20.63
C GLY A 189 -14.49 0.94 -21.49
N GLU A 190 -14.73 1.32 -22.74
CA GLU A 190 -13.70 1.67 -23.72
C GLU A 190 -13.24 3.13 -23.51
N TYR A 191 -12.61 3.38 -22.36
CA TYR A 191 -12.01 4.68 -22.05
C TYR A 191 -10.51 4.68 -22.35
N SER A 192 -9.92 5.86 -22.53
CA SER A 192 -8.46 6.00 -22.63
C SER A 192 -7.74 5.64 -21.32
N THR A 193 -8.47 5.61 -20.20
CA THR A 193 -7.98 5.17 -18.89
C THR A 193 -8.63 3.85 -18.48
N PHE A 194 -7.80 2.88 -18.12
CA PHE A 194 -8.19 1.67 -17.40
C PHE A 194 -7.82 1.80 -15.93
N ILE A 195 -8.76 1.58 -15.01
CA ILE A 195 -8.51 1.66 -13.57
C ILE A 195 -8.42 0.27 -12.97
N GLN A 196 -7.30 -0.06 -12.32
CA GLN A 196 -7.18 -1.26 -11.49
C GLN A 196 -7.30 -0.87 -10.01
N PRO A 197 -8.44 -1.17 -9.34
CA PRO A 197 -8.57 -0.91 -7.92
C PRO A 197 -7.83 -1.94 -7.06
N PHE A 198 -7.20 -1.42 -6.01
CA PHE A 198 -6.63 -2.18 -4.91
C PHE A 198 -7.11 -1.59 -3.59
N LEU A 199 -7.80 -2.40 -2.78
CA LEU A 199 -8.29 -2.00 -1.47
C LEU A 199 -7.40 -2.61 -0.39
N SER A 200 -6.92 -1.79 0.54
CA SER A 200 -6.21 -2.24 1.72
C SER A 200 -6.89 -1.77 3.01
N GLY A 201 -7.03 -2.68 3.97
CA GLY A 201 -7.79 -2.37 5.19
C GLY A 201 -8.06 -3.57 6.09
N THR A 202 -9.02 -3.43 7.00
CA THR A 202 -9.31 -4.45 8.04
C THR A 202 -10.70 -5.09 7.91
N ALA A 203 -11.63 -4.49 7.17
CA ALA A 203 -13.05 -4.87 7.19
C ALA A 203 -13.51 -5.74 6.01
N THR A 204 -13.36 -7.06 6.13
CA THR A 204 -13.86 -8.03 5.12
C THR A 204 -15.37 -8.01 4.92
N ARG A 205 -16.16 -7.67 5.95
CA ARG A 205 -17.64 -7.62 5.86
C ARG A 205 -18.14 -6.54 4.91
N ALA A 206 -17.44 -5.40 4.84
CA ALA A 206 -17.78 -4.31 3.92
C ALA A 206 -17.72 -4.80 2.46
N ILE A 207 -16.65 -5.54 2.12
CA ILE A 207 -16.45 -6.10 0.78
C ILE A 207 -17.57 -7.07 0.39
N THR A 208 -18.02 -7.94 1.29
CA THR A 208 -19.13 -8.86 1.02
C THR A 208 -20.43 -8.12 0.68
N LYS A 209 -20.70 -6.98 1.33
CA LYS A 209 -21.85 -6.13 0.98
C LYS A 209 -21.66 -5.51 -0.41
N GLN A 210 -20.47 -4.97 -0.70
CA GLN A 210 -20.19 -4.32 -1.98
C GLN A 210 -20.21 -5.30 -3.16
N LYS A 211 -19.74 -6.53 -2.98
CA LYS A 211 -19.86 -7.61 -3.98
C LYS A 211 -21.32 -7.82 -4.40
N LYS A 212 -22.23 -7.85 -3.44
CA LYS A 212 -23.68 -8.01 -3.72
C LYS A 212 -24.28 -6.78 -4.39
N ALA A 213 -23.85 -5.58 -4.00
CA ALA A 213 -24.43 -4.33 -4.49
C ALA A 213 -23.96 -3.95 -5.91
N THR A 214 -22.70 -4.21 -6.24
CA THR A 214 -22.06 -3.72 -7.48
C THR A 214 -21.91 -4.78 -8.56
N GLY A 215 -21.96 -6.07 -8.18
CA GLY A 215 -21.75 -7.19 -9.10
C GLY A 215 -20.29 -7.42 -9.52
N ILE A 216 -19.35 -6.55 -9.11
CA ILE A 216 -17.92 -6.74 -9.33
C ILE A 216 -17.37 -7.88 -8.45
N SER A 217 -16.37 -8.57 -8.97
CA SER A 217 -15.64 -9.61 -8.24
C SER A 217 -14.52 -9.02 -7.38
N PHE A 218 -14.26 -9.66 -6.26
CA PHE A 218 -13.20 -9.26 -5.32
C PHE A 218 -12.27 -10.45 -5.11
N GLN A 219 -10.97 -10.23 -5.31
CA GLN A 219 -9.92 -11.20 -5.03
C GLN A 219 -9.21 -10.80 -3.76
N PHE A 220 -9.30 -11.65 -2.73
CA PHE A 220 -8.51 -11.46 -1.51
C PHE A 220 -7.11 -11.99 -1.74
N VAL A 221 -6.12 -11.21 -1.32
CA VAL A 221 -4.71 -11.59 -1.41
C VAL A 221 -4.10 -11.58 -0.02
N ASP A 222 -3.39 -12.65 0.29
CA ASP A 222 -2.75 -12.79 1.59
C ASP A 222 -1.56 -11.84 1.69
N CYS A 223 -1.56 -11.03 2.75
CA CYS A 223 -0.40 -10.27 3.18
C CYS A 223 0.19 -11.00 4.39
N PRO A 224 1.07 -12.01 4.18
CA PRO A 224 1.62 -12.77 5.28
C PRO A 224 2.43 -11.85 6.21
N LEU A 225 2.41 -12.19 7.50
CA LEU A 225 3.33 -11.59 8.46
C LEU A 225 4.76 -11.85 8.02
N LEU A 226 5.65 -10.92 8.35
CA LEU A 226 7.07 -11.08 8.07
C LEU A 226 7.62 -12.24 8.89
N ASP A 227 8.27 -13.18 8.21
CA ASP A 227 9.05 -14.17 8.92
C ASP A 227 10.31 -13.54 9.54
N ILE A 228 10.90 -14.26 10.48
CA ILE A 228 12.10 -13.81 11.19
C ILE A 228 13.23 -13.48 10.20
N LYS A 229 13.41 -14.29 9.15
CA LYS A 229 14.45 -14.05 8.12
C LYS A 229 14.27 -12.69 7.44
N SER A 230 13.05 -12.36 7.05
CA SER A 230 12.71 -11.10 6.40
C SER A 230 12.90 -9.93 7.35
N MET A 231 12.48 -10.07 8.63
CA MET A 231 12.73 -9.05 9.64
C MET A 231 14.22 -8.74 9.78
N ILE A 232 15.08 -9.76 9.82
CA ILE A 232 16.54 -9.60 9.88
C ILE A 232 17.07 -8.84 8.68
N LEU A 233 16.65 -9.23 7.47
CA LEU A 233 17.11 -8.60 6.23
C LEU A 233 16.72 -7.12 6.17
N ILE A 234 15.52 -6.77 6.64
CA ILE A 234 15.07 -5.39 6.75
C ILE A 234 15.95 -4.62 7.73
N MET A 235 16.22 -5.20 8.90
CA MET A 235 17.07 -4.58 9.92
C MET A 235 18.49 -4.37 9.39
N ASP A 236 19.08 -5.38 8.75
CA ASP A 236 20.41 -5.29 8.15
C ASP A 236 20.48 -4.24 7.03
N HIS A 237 19.43 -4.12 6.21
CA HIS A 237 19.32 -3.07 5.21
C HIS A 237 19.39 -1.68 5.84
N PHE A 238 18.63 -1.42 6.90
CA PHE A 238 18.62 -0.11 7.56
C PHE A 238 19.92 0.17 8.34
N VAL A 239 20.49 -0.81 9.03
CA VAL A 239 21.80 -0.70 9.68
C VAL A 239 22.87 -0.31 8.66
N THR A 240 22.85 -0.94 7.49
CA THR A 240 23.80 -0.65 6.40
C THR A 240 23.54 0.73 5.80
N LYS A 241 22.28 1.04 5.45
CA LYS A 241 21.87 2.30 4.82
C LYS A 241 22.24 3.52 5.67
N PHE A 242 22.05 3.43 6.99
CA PHE A 242 22.31 4.52 7.92
C PHE A 242 23.68 4.45 8.59
N LYS A 243 24.54 3.49 8.20
CA LYS A 243 25.87 3.29 8.79
C LYS A 243 25.82 3.22 10.32
N ALA A 244 24.79 2.57 10.87
CA ALA A 244 24.59 2.50 12.30
C ALA A 244 25.75 1.78 12.99
N SER A 245 26.24 2.35 14.10
CA SER A 245 27.37 1.81 14.85
C SER A 245 27.03 0.47 15.48
N THR A 246 27.77 -0.58 15.14
CA THR A 246 27.63 -1.94 15.70
C THR A 246 28.33 -2.08 17.05
N THR A 247 28.44 -1.01 17.84
CA THR A 247 29.22 -1.03 19.08
C THR A 247 28.57 -1.99 20.07
N LEU A 248 29.29 -3.07 20.35
CA LEU A 248 29.05 -3.99 21.44
C LEU A 248 28.91 -3.21 22.75
N LEU A 249 27.71 -3.18 23.33
CA LEU A 249 27.55 -2.90 24.75
C LEU A 249 28.21 -4.06 25.52
N ASN A 250 29.48 -3.88 25.87
CA ASN A 250 30.14 -4.70 26.88
C ASN A 250 29.52 -4.36 28.24
N LEU A 251 28.37 -4.96 28.52
CA LEU A 251 27.95 -5.18 29.90
C LEU A 251 28.85 -6.27 30.47
N GLU A 252 30.09 -5.90 30.80
CA GLU A 252 30.92 -6.74 31.66
C GLU A 252 30.20 -6.83 33.01
N ALA A 253 29.71 -8.03 33.35
CA ALA A 253 29.23 -8.31 34.69
C ALA A 253 30.36 -7.95 35.68
N PRO A 254 30.05 -7.31 36.83
CA PRO A 254 31.07 -6.82 37.72
C PRO A 254 31.94 -7.99 38.18
N ILE A 255 33.22 -7.97 37.78
CA ILE A 255 34.22 -8.92 38.24
C ILE A 255 34.35 -8.71 39.74
N LYS A 256 33.85 -9.66 40.55
CA LYS A 256 34.21 -9.76 41.96
C LYS A 256 35.73 -9.86 42.04
N LYS A 257 36.38 -8.86 42.62
CA LYS A 257 37.83 -8.87 42.89
C LYS A 257 38.16 -10.03 43.85
N GLY A 258 38.48 -11.19 43.27
CA GLY A 258 39.22 -12.24 43.94
C GLY A 258 40.69 -11.84 44.01
N THR A 259 41.22 -11.79 45.22
CA THR A 259 42.62 -11.49 45.57
C THR A 259 43.64 -12.26 44.71
N ALA A 260 44.53 -11.52 44.05
CA ALA A 260 45.63 -12.06 43.26
C ALA A 260 46.69 -12.74 44.14
N ARG A 261 47.13 -13.94 43.74
CA ARG A 261 48.45 -14.49 44.09
C ARG A 261 49.34 -14.49 42.85
N LYS A 262 50.53 -13.92 43.02
CA LYS A 262 51.56 -13.72 41.99
C LYS A 262 52.20 -15.05 41.58
N GLY A 263 52.48 -15.17 40.27
CA GLY A 263 53.49 -16.07 39.74
C GLY A 263 52.93 -17.13 38.78
N VAL A 264 53.62 -17.30 37.65
CA VAL A 264 53.40 -18.25 36.56
C VAL A 264 52.46 -17.76 35.44
N ALA A 265 53.09 -17.38 34.32
CA ALA A 265 52.42 -17.20 33.04
C ALA A 265 52.26 -18.57 32.35
N PRO A 266 51.05 -18.98 31.93
CA PRO A 266 50.90 -20.12 31.05
C PRO A 266 50.93 -19.65 29.58
N LYS A 267 51.93 -20.11 28.83
CA LYS A 267 51.87 -20.18 27.37
C LYS A 267 50.78 -21.20 26.98
N ILE A 268 49.85 -20.82 26.12
CA ILE A 268 48.98 -21.77 25.41
C ILE A 268 49.05 -21.44 23.90
N LYS A 269 49.51 -22.43 23.12
CA LYS A 269 49.37 -22.51 21.67
C LYS A 269 48.03 -23.20 21.33
N GLY A 270 47.45 -22.83 20.18
CA GLY A 270 46.22 -23.41 19.60
C GLY A 270 45.05 -22.44 19.80
N VAL A 271 44.28 -22.04 18.80
CA VAL A 271 43.66 -22.80 17.70
C VAL A 271 43.36 -21.82 16.55
N ALA A 272 43.49 -22.27 15.30
CA ALA A 272 43.09 -21.49 14.13
C ALA A 272 41.64 -21.03 14.27
N LEU A 273 41.37 -19.74 14.06
CA LEU A 273 40.03 -19.16 14.14
C LEU A 273 39.16 -19.67 12.97
N PRO A 274 38.13 -20.51 13.17
CA PRO A 274 37.16 -20.74 12.12
C PRO A 274 36.03 -19.72 12.27
N THR A 275 35.61 -19.23 11.11
CA THR A 275 34.27 -18.74 10.77
C THR A 275 33.79 -17.48 11.51
N THR A 276 33.93 -16.35 10.81
CA THR A 276 32.95 -15.25 10.72
C THR A 276 31.91 -15.21 11.84
N LYS A 277 32.28 -14.58 12.97
CA LYS A 277 31.35 -14.21 14.04
C LYS A 277 30.35 -13.17 13.51
N HIS A 278 29.18 -13.63 13.04
CA HIS A 278 27.95 -12.83 13.02
C HIS A 278 27.34 -12.66 14.42
N VAL A 279 28.03 -13.14 15.44
CA VAL A 279 27.70 -12.92 16.84
C VAL A 279 27.92 -11.44 17.13
N TYR A 280 26.85 -10.74 17.52
CA TYR A 280 26.80 -9.40 18.13
C TYR A 280 26.13 -8.23 17.38
N LYS A 281 25.44 -8.43 16.24
CA LYS A 281 24.39 -7.45 15.84
C LYS A 281 23.14 -7.51 16.72
N TRP A 282 22.91 -8.66 17.36
CA TRP A 282 21.62 -9.05 17.94
C TRP A 282 21.35 -8.63 19.38
N LYS A 283 22.38 -8.24 20.16
CA LYS A 283 22.18 -7.91 21.58
C LYS A 283 21.47 -6.56 21.79
N LEU A 284 21.51 -5.66 20.81
CA LEU A 284 20.63 -4.48 20.75
C LEU A 284 19.23 -4.83 20.20
N CYS A 285 19.10 -5.96 19.50
CA CYS A 285 17.89 -6.36 18.80
C CYS A 285 17.01 -7.32 19.59
N ALA A 286 17.49 -8.05 20.61
CA ALA A 286 16.62 -8.98 21.34
C ALA A 286 15.42 -8.27 22.02
N PRO A 287 15.58 -7.10 22.68
CA PRO A 287 14.44 -6.35 23.18
C PRO A 287 13.55 -5.80 22.06
N LEU A 288 14.13 -5.38 20.93
CA LEU A 288 13.37 -4.87 19.79
C LEU A 288 12.62 -5.99 19.05
N LEU A 289 13.21 -7.17 18.88
CA LEU A 289 12.57 -8.34 18.28
C LEU A 289 11.51 -8.91 19.19
N GLN A 290 11.75 -8.92 20.51
CA GLN A 290 10.72 -9.25 21.49
C GLN A 290 9.59 -8.22 21.45
N LEU A 291 9.90 -6.92 21.38
CA LEU A 291 8.91 -5.86 21.15
C LEU A 291 8.13 -6.10 19.86
N LEU A 292 8.79 -6.41 18.74
CA LEU A 292 8.13 -6.69 17.46
C LEU A 292 7.25 -7.95 17.48
N ILE A 293 7.65 -8.97 18.25
CA ILE A 293 6.86 -10.18 18.47
C ILE A 293 5.66 -9.86 19.38
N ASP A 294 5.87 -9.09 20.44
CA ASP A 294 4.86 -8.71 21.42
C ASP A 294 3.86 -7.68 20.85
N THR A 295 4.28 -6.84 19.89
CA THR A 295 3.46 -5.81 19.25
C THR A 295 2.93 -6.22 17.87
N GLY A 296 3.26 -7.41 17.37
CA GLY A 296 2.78 -7.91 16.07
C GLY A 296 3.42 -7.28 14.83
N GLY A 297 4.60 -6.68 14.95
CA GLY A 297 5.41 -6.17 13.84
C GLY A 297 5.89 -4.73 13.97
N LEU A 298 6.72 -4.31 13.00
CA LEU A 298 7.42 -3.02 12.95
C LEU A 298 6.50 -1.79 12.99
N PRO A 299 5.30 -1.80 12.40
CA PRO A 299 4.43 -0.63 12.45
C PRO A 299 3.85 -0.32 13.83
N CYS A 300 3.57 -1.32 14.66
CA CYS A 300 3.06 -1.12 16.02
C CYS A 300 4.17 -0.81 17.04
N ALA A 301 5.43 -1.08 16.72
CA ALA A 301 6.58 -0.77 17.57
C ALA A 301 7.07 0.69 17.43
N LEU A 302 6.48 1.47 16.51
CA LEU A 302 6.85 2.86 16.19
C LEU A 302 5.77 3.88 16.61
N GLU A 303 4.68 3.45 17.24
CA GLU A 303 3.70 4.29 17.97
C GLU A 303 4.14 4.50 19.42
#